data_AF-A0AAW1AZG9-F1
#
_entry.id   AF-A0AAW1AZG9-F1
#
_cell.length_a   1.000
_cell.length_b   1.000
_cell.length_c   1.000
_cell.angle_alpha   90.00
_cell.angle_beta   90.00
_cell.angle_gamma   90.00
#
_symmetry.space_group_name_H-M   'P 1'
#
loop_
_entity.id
_entity.type
_entity.pdbx_description
1 polymer ?
#
loop_
_entity_poly.entity_id
_entity_poly.type
_entity_poly.pdbx_seq_one_letter_code
_entity_poly.pdbx_strand_id
1 'polypeptide(L)'
;MGEPLFRQHEWLRRWSCLIRRGKMGRAEQKTCINSLKTVLLAVGSSRQQPNSAFGAGSLLRPTVFVSSRTMPTHRLVIVRHGESTWNQENRFCGWFDAELSEKGKEEAKRGAQAIKEAGYEFDCFYTSVLKRAIRTLWYIMDGCDQMWVPVIRTWRLNERHYGGLTGLNKAETAAKHGEEQVKIWRRSYDIPPPPMDEGHLFYKVISKERRYAGLKPGELPACESLKDTIARALPFWNDEIAPKIKQGNRVLIAAHGNSLRGIVKHLEGMSDAAIMELNLPTGIPIVYELDDNLKPTKPMQFLGDEETVRKAMEAVAAQGKSLFLTPNPQKGVAENFSAGTAARELNRKLLRGTIRGTGPEGGVLVM
;
A
#
# COMPACT_ATOMS: atom_id res chain seq x y z
N MET A 1 -40.80 15.06 38.23
CA MET A 1 -40.10 16.35 38.07
C MET A 1 -38.64 16.06 37.81
N GLY A 2 -38.23 16.02 36.54
CA GLY A 2 -36.87 15.77 36.12
C GLY A 2 -36.37 16.97 35.33
N GLU A 3 -35.34 17.62 35.84
CA GLU A 3 -34.50 18.60 35.16
C GLU A 3 -33.14 18.68 35.91
N PRO A 4 -32.01 18.98 35.25
CA PRO A 4 -31.34 17.99 34.40
C PRO A 4 -29.82 17.85 34.69
N LEU A 5 -29.27 16.67 34.35
CA LEU A 5 -27.83 16.38 34.21
C LEU A 5 -27.04 17.40 33.36
N PHE A 6 -27.75 18.23 32.59
CA PHE A 6 -27.18 19.31 31.77
C PHE A 6 -26.48 20.41 32.60
N ARG A 7 -26.92 20.70 33.84
CA ARG A 7 -26.23 21.71 34.68
C ARG A 7 -24.87 21.26 35.22
N GLN A 8 -24.59 19.95 35.28
CA GLN A 8 -23.33 19.45 35.84
C GLN A 8 -22.14 19.63 34.86
N HIS A 9 -22.40 19.60 33.54
CA HIS A 9 -21.36 19.78 32.53
C HIS A 9 -20.88 21.24 32.37
N GLU A 10 -21.77 22.23 32.50
CA GLU A 10 -21.37 23.64 32.51
C GLU A 10 -20.56 24.01 33.76
N TRP A 11 -20.92 23.40 34.90
CA TRP A 11 -20.21 23.57 36.16
C TRP A 11 -18.76 23.08 36.05
N LEU A 12 -18.52 21.88 35.52
CA LEU A 12 -17.17 21.33 35.31
C LEU A 12 -16.33 22.13 34.29
N ARG A 13 -16.95 22.63 33.21
CA ARG A 13 -16.27 23.46 32.20
C ARG A 13 -15.76 24.78 32.78
N ARG A 14 -16.56 25.44 33.62
CA ARG A 14 -16.21 26.72 34.28
C ARG A 14 -15.00 26.58 35.21
N TRP A 15 -14.89 25.45 35.92
CA TRP A 15 -13.75 25.15 36.79
C TRP A 15 -12.47 24.77 36.02
N SER A 16 -12.59 24.02 34.92
CA SER A 16 -11.44 23.72 34.04
C SER A 16 -10.76 24.99 33.50
N CYS A 17 -11.57 26.04 33.25
CA CYS A 17 -11.12 27.33 32.76
C CYS A 17 -10.44 28.18 33.85
N LEU A 18 -10.95 28.13 35.09
CA LEU A 18 -10.36 28.83 36.25
C LEU A 18 -9.04 28.19 36.72
N ILE A 19 -8.94 26.86 36.67
CA ILE A 19 -7.70 26.11 36.97
C ILE A 19 -6.61 26.44 35.94
N ARG A 20 -6.94 26.44 34.63
CA ARG A 20 -5.97 26.81 33.58
C ARG A 20 -5.49 28.26 33.63
N ARG A 21 -6.24 29.16 34.28
CA ARG A 21 -5.91 30.60 34.40
C ARG A 21 -5.23 30.95 35.73
N GLY A 22 -4.98 29.99 36.62
CA GLY A 22 -4.21 30.22 37.87
C GLY A 22 -4.89 31.12 38.91
N LYS A 23 -6.21 31.37 38.80
CA LYS A 23 -6.93 32.36 39.63
C LYS A 23 -7.66 31.77 40.84
N MET A 24 -7.42 30.50 41.19
CA MET A 24 -8.25 29.77 42.16
C MET A 24 -7.55 29.63 43.51
N GLY A 25 -8.20 30.09 44.58
CA GLY A 25 -7.65 30.03 45.95
C GLY A 25 -7.62 28.61 46.52
N ARG A 26 -6.73 28.34 47.48
CA ARG A 26 -6.59 27.00 48.10
C ARG A 26 -7.89 26.48 48.74
N ALA A 27 -8.74 27.35 49.25
CA ALA A 27 -10.04 26.99 49.83
C ALA A 27 -11.00 26.46 48.75
N GLU A 28 -11.05 27.09 47.58
CA GLU A 28 -11.91 26.70 46.46
C GLU A 28 -11.46 25.38 45.82
N GLN A 29 -10.14 25.17 45.71
CA GLN A 29 -9.56 23.89 45.27
C GLN A 29 -10.01 22.72 46.16
N LYS A 30 -10.06 22.94 47.48
CA LYS A 30 -10.45 21.92 48.45
C LYS A 30 -11.94 21.54 48.32
N THR A 31 -12.80 22.53 48.08
CA THR A 31 -14.24 22.33 47.85
C THR A 31 -14.49 21.54 46.56
N CYS A 32 -13.77 21.85 45.47
CA CYS A 32 -13.90 21.13 44.19
C CYS A 32 -13.50 19.65 44.29
N ILE A 33 -12.40 19.37 44.98
CA ILE A 33 -11.93 17.99 45.19
C ILE A 33 -12.93 17.20 46.02
N ASN A 34 -13.55 17.82 47.03
CA ASN A 34 -14.56 17.17 47.85
C ASN A 34 -15.85 16.89 47.05
N SER A 35 -16.31 17.82 46.20
CA SER A 35 -17.47 17.58 45.33
C SER A 35 -17.23 16.46 44.30
N LEU A 36 -16.03 16.36 43.73
CA LEU A 36 -15.65 15.28 42.81
C LEU A 36 -15.63 13.91 43.49
N LYS A 37 -15.18 13.84 44.75
CA LYS A 37 -15.24 12.61 45.55
C LYS A 37 -16.67 12.15 45.82
N THR A 38 -17.59 13.09 46.07
CA THR A 38 -19.02 12.76 46.27
C THR A 38 -19.66 12.21 45.00
N VAL A 39 -19.31 12.73 43.83
CA VAL A 39 -19.81 12.21 42.53
C VAL A 39 -19.27 10.81 42.25
N LEU A 40 -17.99 10.54 42.53
CA LEU A 40 -17.42 9.19 42.35
C LEU A 40 -18.04 8.14 43.28
N LEU A 41 -18.39 8.51 44.50
CA LEU A 41 -19.04 7.61 45.45
C LEU A 41 -20.49 7.27 45.06
N ALA A 42 -21.17 8.14 44.31
CA ALA A 42 -22.54 7.90 43.85
C ALA A 42 -22.66 6.91 42.67
N VAL A 43 -21.56 6.65 41.95
CA VAL A 43 -21.55 5.76 40.77
C VAL A 43 -21.19 4.31 41.14
N GLY A 44 -20.68 4.06 42.35
CA GLY A 44 -20.28 2.73 42.82
C GLY A 44 -21.22 2.13 43.88
N SER A 45 -22.45 1.77 43.52
CA SER A 45 -23.26 0.89 44.38
C SER A 45 -24.31 0.10 43.60
N SER A 46 -23.98 -1.15 43.29
CA SER A 46 -24.98 -2.20 43.02
C SER A 46 -24.49 -3.53 43.63
N ARG A 47 -25.15 -3.95 44.73
CA ARG A 47 -25.40 -5.32 45.27
C ARG A 47 -24.20 -6.32 45.31
N GLN A 48 -23.85 -6.97 46.42
CA GLN A 48 -24.66 -7.82 47.31
C GLN A 48 -23.91 -8.13 48.64
N GLN A 49 -24.64 -8.61 49.66
CA GLN A 49 -24.27 -8.74 51.08
C GLN A 49 -23.57 -10.10 51.46
N PRO A 50 -23.18 -10.35 52.74
CA PRO A 50 -21.88 -10.94 53.11
C PRO A 50 -21.93 -12.40 53.62
N ASN A 51 -20.75 -13.02 53.81
CA ASN A 51 -20.55 -14.01 54.86
C ASN A 51 -19.08 -14.09 55.36
N SER A 52 -18.99 -14.37 56.66
CA SER A 52 -17.88 -14.91 57.45
C SER A 52 -16.68 -14.03 57.88
N ALA A 53 -16.63 -13.86 59.20
CA ALA A 53 -15.52 -14.08 60.13
C ALA A 53 -14.31 -13.12 60.16
N PHE A 54 -14.14 -12.55 61.36
CA PHE A 54 -12.98 -11.80 61.84
C PHE A 54 -11.66 -12.58 61.75
N GLY A 55 -10.62 -11.89 61.29
CA GLY A 55 -9.21 -12.24 61.48
C GLY A 55 -8.36 -10.97 61.44
N ALA A 56 -7.72 -10.65 62.58
CA ALA A 56 -7.01 -9.41 62.81
C ALA A 56 -5.63 -9.35 62.10
N GLY A 57 -5.24 -8.14 61.69
CA GLY A 57 -3.83 -7.75 61.57
C GLY A 57 -3.17 -7.88 60.20
N SER A 58 -3.36 -6.88 59.32
CA SER A 58 -2.32 -6.48 58.36
C SER A 58 -2.63 -5.08 57.81
N LEU A 59 -1.63 -4.20 57.82
CA LEU A 59 -1.67 -2.86 57.24
C LEU A 59 -1.88 -2.95 55.72
N LEU A 60 -3.13 -2.84 55.27
CA LEU A 60 -3.47 -2.74 53.86
C LEU A 60 -3.02 -1.39 53.33
N ARG A 61 -1.87 -1.38 52.65
CA ARG A 61 -1.53 -0.29 51.71
C ARG A 61 -2.60 -0.25 50.63
N PRO A 62 -3.11 0.93 50.23
CA PRO A 62 -4.06 1.02 49.13
C PRO A 62 -3.32 0.63 47.85
N THR A 63 -3.58 -0.57 47.36
CA THR A 63 -3.17 -0.99 46.02
C THR A 63 -3.98 -0.17 45.03
N VAL A 64 -3.38 0.88 44.49
CA VAL A 64 -3.94 1.60 43.35
C VAL A 64 -3.95 0.62 42.18
N PHE A 65 -5.12 0.06 41.88
CA PHE A 65 -5.34 -0.62 40.61
C PHE A 65 -5.24 0.44 39.52
N VAL A 66 -4.03 0.63 38.98
CA VAL A 66 -3.84 1.28 37.70
C VAL A 66 -4.46 0.32 36.70
N SER A 67 -5.73 0.53 36.37
CA SER A 67 -6.33 -0.06 35.18
C SER A 67 -5.40 0.30 34.04
N SER A 68 -4.68 -0.70 33.51
CA SER A 68 -3.93 -0.52 32.27
C SER A 68 -4.97 -0.22 31.20
N ARG A 69 -5.21 1.07 30.94
CA ARG A 69 -5.88 1.48 29.72
C ARG A 69 -5.01 0.90 28.61
N THR A 70 -5.46 -0.18 27.99
CA THR A 70 -4.98 -0.57 26.68
C THR A 70 -5.16 0.66 25.81
N MET A 71 -4.05 1.28 25.42
CA MET A 71 -4.07 2.42 24.52
C MET A 71 -4.94 2.04 23.32
N PRO A 72 -5.86 2.90 22.86
CA PRO A 72 -6.62 2.61 21.66
C PRO A 72 -5.64 2.30 20.53
N THR A 73 -5.79 1.13 19.92
CA THR A 73 -4.96 0.70 18.79
C THR A 73 -5.78 0.81 17.52
N HIS A 74 -5.32 1.62 16.59
CA HIS A 74 -5.86 1.66 15.25
C HIS A 74 -5.28 0.51 14.42
N ARG A 75 -6.05 -0.02 13.47
CA ARG A 75 -5.60 -1.07 12.56
C ARG A 75 -5.62 -0.59 11.12
N LEU A 76 -4.50 -0.79 10.44
CA LEU A 76 -4.32 -0.54 9.02
C LEU A 76 -3.87 -1.83 8.34
N VAL A 77 -4.49 -2.17 7.22
CA VAL A 77 -4.02 -3.24 6.33
C VAL A 77 -3.50 -2.64 5.04
N ILE A 78 -2.32 -3.03 4.58
CA ILE A 78 -1.80 -2.66 3.26
C ILE A 78 -1.53 -3.92 2.45
N VAL A 79 -1.80 -3.86 1.15
CA VAL A 79 -1.59 -4.99 0.23
C VAL A 79 -0.96 -4.48 -1.05
N ARG A 80 0.23 -4.99 -1.39
CA ARG A 80 0.78 -4.82 -2.74
C ARG A 80 -0.01 -5.73 -3.67
N HIS A 81 -0.43 -5.21 -4.83
CA HIS A 81 -1.11 -6.02 -5.84
C HIS A 81 -0.35 -7.31 -6.19
N GLY A 82 -1.10 -8.33 -6.64
CA GLY A 82 -0.53 -9.57 -7.14
C GLY A 82 0.33 -9.36 -8.40
N GLU A 83 1.10 -10.35 -8.81
CA GLU A 83 1.93 -10.30 -10.01
C GLU A 83 1.15 -9.80 -11.25
N SER A 84 1.69 -8.80 -11.95
CA SER A 84 1.13 -8.34 -13.24
C SER A 84 1.74 -9.09 -14.42
N THR A 85 1.09 -9.04 -15.58
CA THR A 85 1.63 -9.61 -16.84
C THR A 85 3.04 -9.09 -17.14
N TRP A 86 3.30 -7.80 -16.91
CA TRP A 86 4.63 -7.22 -17.09
C TRP A 86 5.63 -7.55 -15.99
N ASN A 87 5.18 -7.96 -14.80
CA ASN A 87 6.10 -8.52 -13.81
C ASN A 87 6.59 -9.89 -14.25
N GLN A 88 5.69 -10.72 -14.78
CA GLN A 88 6.02 -12.02 -15.36
C GLN A 88 7.00 -11.89 -16.54
N GLU A 89 6.81 -10.89 -17.41
CA GLU A 89 7.72 -10.58 -18.52
C GLU A 89 9.00 -9.83 -18.11
N ASN A 90 9.21 -9.59 -16.82
CA ASN A 90 10.34 -8.83 -16.28
C ASN A 90 10.51 -7.42 -16.89
N ARG A 91 9.41 -6.72 -17.19
CA ARG A 91 9.40 -5.36 -17.74
C ARG A 91 9.21 -4.29 -16.65
N PHE A 92 9.69 -3.08 -16.90
CA PHE A 92 9.34 -1.90 -16.10
C PHE A 92 7.91 -1.47 -16.39
N CYS A 93 6.99 -1.70 -15.45
CA CYS A 93 5.57 -1.40 -15.62
C CYS A 93 5.22 0.07 -15.30
N GLY A 94 5.50 0.53 -14.07
CA GLY A 94 5.25 1.91 -13.68
C GLY A 94 3.78 2.29 -13.88
N TRP A 95 3.52 3.35 -14.65
CA TRP A 95 2.17 3.85 -14.90
C TRP A 95 1.47 3.19 -16.09
N PHE A 96 2.12 2.28 -16.80
CA PHE A 96 1.42 1.45 -17.77
C PHE A 96 0.35 0.61 -17.04
N ASP A 97 -0.85 0.56 -17.62
CA ASP A 97 -2.02 -0.04 -16.98
C ASP A 97 -2.11 -1.56 -17.23
N ALA A 98 -1.02 -2.27 -16.90
CA ALA A 98 -0.93 -3.72 -17.01
C ALA A 98 -1.96 -4.44 -16.13
N GLU A 99 -2.41 -5.58 -16.62
CA GLU A 99 -3.35 -6.46 -15.94
C GLU A 99 -2.65 -7.39 -14.94
N LEU A 100 -3.40 -7.96 -13.99
CA LEU A 100 -2.93 -9.10 -13.19
C LEU A 100 -2.68 -10.33 -14.08
N SER A 101 -1.60 -11.07 -13.83
CA SER A 101 -1.43 -12.42 -14.37
C SER A 101 -2.41 -13.39 -13.68
N GLU A 102 -2.59 -14.61 -14.20
CA GLU A 102 -3.38 -15.63 -13.50
C GLU A 102 -2.83 -15.90 -12.10
N LYS A 103 -1.50 -15.97 -11.97
CA LYS A 103 -0.83 -16.07 -10.66
C LYS A 103 -1.15 -14.86 -9.76
N GLY A 104 -1.17 -13.64 -10.31
CA GLY A 104 -1.53 -12.44 -9.55
C GLY A 104 -2.98 -12.41 -9.08
N LYS A 105 -3.91 -13.02 -9.82
CA LYS A 105 -5.30 -13.21 -9.38
C LYS A 105 -5.38 -14.19 -8.22
N GLU A 106 -4.69 -15.32 -8.30
CA GLU A 106 -4.62 -16.30 -7.21
C GLU A 106 -3.94 -15.74 -5.95
N GLU A 107 -2.89 -14.92 -6.12
CA GLU A 107 -2.29 -14.16 -5.02
C GLU A 107 -3.30 -13.24 -4.32
N ALA A 108 -4.12 -12.52 -5.09
CA ALA A 108 -5.15 -11.65 -4.53
C ALA A 108 -6.25 -12.42 -3.78
N LYS A 109 -6.71 -13.55 -4.33
CA LYS A 109 -7.70 -14.44 -3.68
C LYS A 109 -7.15 -15.04 -2.38
N ARG A 110 -5.89 -15.48 -2.37
CA ARG A 110 -5.25 -15.98 -1.14
C ARG A 110 -5.13 -14.88 -0.07
N GLY A 111 -4.79 -13.66 -0.48
CA GLY A 111 -4.81 -12.51 0.42
C GLY A 111 -6.21 -12.24 1.00
N ALA A 112 -7.25 -12.34 0.17
CA ALA A 112 -8.65 -12.24 0.62
C ALA A 112 -9.01 -13.31 1.65
N GLN A 113 -8.62 -14.56 1.40
CA GLN A 113 -8.85 -15.67 2.31
C GLN A 113 -8.17 -15.43 3.66
N ALA A 114 -6.90 -15.01 3.67
CA ALA A 114 -6.17 -14.71 4.90
C ALA A 114 -6.80 -13.56 5.71
N ILE A 115 -7.30 -12.51 5.04
CA ILE A 115 -8.03 -11.41 5.68
C ILE A 115 -9.34 -11.92 6.31
N LYS A 116 -10.08 -12.76 5.59
CA LYS A 116 -11.34 -13.35 6.05
C LYS A 116 -11.15 -14.25 7.26
N GLU A 117 -10.17 -15.15 7.22
CA GLU A 117 -9.86 -16.08 8.30
C GLU A 117 -9.44 -15.36 9.58
N ALA A 118 -8.72 -14.24 9.44
CA ALA A 118 -8.34 -13.41 10.57
C ALA A 118 -9.45 -12.45 11.05
N GLY A 119 -10.65 -12.50 10.44
CA GLY A 119 -11.82 -11.74 10.87
C GLY A 119 -11.70 -10.23 10.70
N TYR A 120 -10.98 -9.77 9.67
CA TYR A 120 -10.83 -8.34 9.39
C TYR A 120 -12.04 -7.79 8.63
N GLU A 121 -12.57 -6.69 9.15
CA GLU A 121 -13.61 -5.86 8.54
C GLU A 121 -13.06 -4.45 8.29
N PHE A 122 -13.57 -3.79 7.27
CA PHE A 122 -13.12 -2.49 6.82
C PHE A 122 -14.26 -1.50 6.65
N ASP A 123 -13.98 -0.23 6.94
CA ASP A 123 -14.94 0.86 6.82
C ASP A 123 -14.68 1.72 5.58
N CYS A 124 -13.47 1.63 5.01
CA CYS A 124 -13.14 2.21 3.71
C CYS A 124 -11.90 1.56 3.10
N PHE A 125 -11.87 1.54 1.77
CA PHE A 125 -10.75 1.07 0.98
C PHE A 125 -10.10 2.18 0.18
N TYR A 126 -8.78 2.10 0.02
CA TYR A 126 -8.01 2.98 -0.87
C TYR A 126 -7.25 2.17 -1.90
N THR A 127 -7.21 2.68 -3.13
CA THR A 127 -6.38 2.09 -4.19
C THR A 127 -5.88 3.14 -5.16
N SER A 128 -4.97 2.72 -6.04
CA SER A 128 -4.46 3.57 -7.12
C SER A 128 -5.48 3.70 -8.26
N VAL A 129 -5.12 4.38 -9.34
CA VAL A 129 -5.92 4.38 -10.57
C VAL A 129 -5.46 3.32 -11.57
N LEU A 130 -4.62 2.36 -11.16
CA LEU A 130 -4.11 1.30 -12.04
C LEU A 130 -4.87 -0.01 -11.79
N LYS A 131 -5.34 -0.65 -12.87
CA LYS A 131 -6.31 -1.76 -12.82
C LYS A 131 -5.83 -2.94 -11.99
N ARG A 132 -4.54 -3.24 -11.99
CA ARG A 132 -3.98 -4.35 -11.19
C ARG A 132 -4.19 -4.16 -9.69
N ALA A 133 -4.08 -2.94 -9.17
CA ALA A 133 -4.35 -2.66 -7.75
C ALA A 133 -5.86 -2.66 -7.46
N ILE A 134 -6.65 -2.08 -8.38
CA ILE A 134 -8.11 -2.08 -8.29
C ILE A 134 -8.68 -3.51 -8.31
N ARG A 135 -8.19 -4.39 -9.19
CA ARG A 135 -8.62 -5.79 -9.26
C ARG A 135 -8.17 -6.58 -8.05
N THR A 136 -6.94 -6.37 -7.55
CA THR A 136 -6.53 -6.98 -6.27
C THR A 136 -7.50 -6.59 -5.16
N LEU A 137 -7.86 -5.31 -5.07
CA LEU A 137 -8.85 -4.85 -4.10
C LEU A 137 -10.20 -5.54 -4.31
N TRP A 138 -10.69 -5.66 -5.54
CA TRP A 138 -11.96 -6.33 -5.82
C TRP A 138 -11.98 -7.80 -5.40
N TYR A 139 -10.90 -8.55 -5.65
CA TYR A 139 -10.79 -9.93 -5.15
C TYR A 139 -10.83 -10.01 -3.62
N ILE A 140 -10.22 -9.03 -2.93
CA ILE A 140 -10.28 -8.92 -1.47
C ILE A 140 -11.70 -8.61 -1.00
N MET A 141 -12.34 -7.59 -1.60
CA MET A 141 -13.72 -7.20 -1.25
C MET A 141 -14.71 -8.35 -1.46
N ASP A 142 -14.58 -9.09 -2.57
CA ASP A 142 -15.42 -10.23 -2.89
C ASP A 142 -15.18 -11.41 -1.93
N GLY A 143 -13.91 -11.79 -1.71
CA GLY A 143 -13.56 -12.90 -0.82
C GLY A 143 -13.97 -12.66 0.64
N CYS A 144 -13.96 -11.40 1.08
CA CYS A 144 -14.34 -10.98 2.43
C CYS A 144 -15.79 -10.51 2.58
N ASP A 145 -16.64 -10.62 1.55
CA ASP A 145 -18.04 -10.17 1.52
C ASP A 145 -18.24 -8.70 1.94
N GLN A 146 -17.38 -7.83 1.42
CA GLN A 146 -17.30 -6.41 1.75
C GLN A 146 -17.36 -5.51 0.51
N MET A 147 -18.03 -5.96 -0.55
CA MET A 147 -18.17 -5.22 -1.82
C MET A 147 -18.88 -3.86 -1.68
N TRP A 148 -19.69 -3.69 -0.64
CA TRP A 148 -20.46 -2.48 -0.36
C TRP A 148 -19.63 -1.37 0.31
N VAL A 149 -18.45 -1.70 0.84
CA VAL A 149 -17.59 -0.74 1.55
C VAL A 149 -17.05 0.32 0.57
N PRO A 150 -17.06 1.61 0.93
CA PRO A 150 -16.61 2.69 0.05
C PRO A 150 -15.16 2.52 -0.43
N VAL A 151 -14.92 2.80 -1.72
CA VAL A 151 -13.58 2.73 -2.34
C VAL A 151 -13.17 4.09 -2.89
N ILE A 152 -12.04 4.61 -2.40
CA ILE A 152 -11.41 5.84 -2.90
C ILE A 152 -10.23 5.48 -3.80
N ARG A 153 -10.19 6.08 -5.00
CA ARG A 153 -9.13 5.87 -6.00
C ARG A 153 -8.34 7.15 -6.21
N THR A 154 -7.01 7.06 -6.24
CA THR A 154 -6.17 8.24 -6.49
C THR A 154 -4.88 7.90 -7.24
N TRP A 155 -4.45 8.79 -8.13
CA TRP A 155 -3.15 8.67 -8.79
C TRP A 155 -1.99 8.77 -7.80
N ARG A 156 -2.19 9.42 -6.65
CA ARG A 156 -1.18 9.56 -5.59
C ARG A 156 -0.77 8.22 -4.98
N LEU A 157 -1.54 7.15 -5.19
CA LEU A 157 -1.19 5.79 -4.80
C LEU A 157 -0.62 4.95 -5.95
N ASN A 158 -0.49 5.48 -7.17
CA ASN A 158 0.12 4.79 -8.31
C ASN A 158 1.54 4.30 -7.99
N GLU A 159 2.01 3.30 -8.73
CA GLU A 159 3.41 2.88 -8.72
C GLU A 159 4.34 4.04 -9.11
N ARG A 160 5.63 3.94 -8.81
CA ARG A 160 6.65 4.87 -9.32
C ARG A 160 6.60 4.98 -10.84
N HIS A 161 6.59 6.20 -11.38
CA HIS A 161 6.68 6.45 -12.82
C HIS A 161 8.10 6.16 -13.33
N TYR A 162 8.28 5.06 -14.05
CA TYR A 162 9.60 4.67 -14.56
C TYR A 162 10.08 5.46 -15.79
N GLY A 163 9.27 6.41 -16.27
CA GLY A 163 9.63 7.32 -17.34
C GLY A 163 9.98 6.58 -18.63
N GLY A 164 11.08 6.94 -19.27
CA GLY A 164 11.57 6.33 -20.50
C GLY A 164 12.00 4.86 -20.36
N LEU A 165 12.07 4.31 -19.14
CA LEU A 165 12.30 2.88 -18.95
C LEU A 165 11.03 2.05 -19.12
N THR A 166 9.85 2.68 -19.15
CA THR A 166 8.55 1.98 -19.18
C THR A 166 8.44 1.06 -20.39
N GLY A 167 8.19 -0.23 -20.15
CA GLY A 167 8.08 -1.26 -21.18
C GLY A 167 9.39 -1.98 -21.51
N LEU A 168 10.55 -1.46 -21.11
CA LEU A 168 11.82 -2.16 -21.30
C LEU A 168 11.93 -3.38 -20.39
N ASN A 169 12.54 -4.46 -20.90
CA ASN A 169 12.89 -5.61 -20.08
C ASN A 169 14.09 -5.26 -19.18
N LYS A 170 14.03 -5.63 -17.90
CA LYS A 170 15.05 -5.26 -16.92
C LYS A 170 16.40 -5.93 -17.18
N ALA A 171 16.41 -7.18 -17.65
CA ALA A 171 17.63 -7.91 -17.96
C ALA A 171 18.32 -7.31 -19.20
N GLU A 172 17.55 -7.01 -20.24
CA GLU A 172 18.07 -6.34 -21.45
C GLU A 172 18.59 -4.93 -21.13
N THR A 173 17.88 -4.20 -20.28
CA THR A 173 18.32 -2.87 -19.82
C THR A 173 19.62 -2.97 -19.02
N ALA A 174 19.78 -3.99 -18.18
CA ALA A 174 21.01 -4.22 -17.42
C ALA A 174 22.18 -4.61 -18.34
N ALA A 175 21.94 -5.42 -19.36
CA ALA A 175 22.95 -5.76 -20.36
C ALA A 175 23.43 -4.53 -21.16
N LYS A 176 22.54 -3.56 -21.43
CA LYS A 176 22.85 -2.35 -22.19
C LYS A 176 23.47 -1.24 -21.35
N HIS A 177 23.01 -1.04 -20.13
CA HIS A 177 23.36 0.12 -19.28
C HIS A 177 24.22 -0.24 -18.06
N GLY A 178 24.49 -1.53 -17.83
CA GLY A 178 25.18 -2.04 -16.64
C GLY A 178 24.23 -2.29 -15.47
N GLU A 179 24.55 -3.32 -14.67
CA GLU A 179 23.74 -3.72 -13.52
C GLU A 179 23.66 -2.63 -12.45
N GLU A 180 24.77 -1.95 -12.16
CA GLU A 180 24.83 -0.87 -11.16
C GLU A 180 23.91 0.29 -11.54
N GLN A 181 23.88 0.69 -12.81
CA GLN A 181 22.99 1.77 -13.27
C GLN A 181 21.51 1.37 -13.15
N VAL A 182 21.17 0.13 -13.52
CA VAL A 182 19.80 -0.38 -13.39
C VAL A 182 19.40 -0.53 -11.92
N LYS A 183 20.33 -0.92 -11.05
CA LYS A 183 20.13 -0.98 -9.60
C LYS A 183 19.87 0.41 -9.04
N ILE A 184 20.64 1.42 -9.47
CA ILE A 184 20.39 2.84 -9.13
C ILE A 184 18.98 3.24 -9.56
N TRP A 185 18.58 3.05 -10.82
CA TRP A 185 17.22 3.42 -11.24
C TRP A 185 16.11 2.65 -10.51
N ARG A 186 16.36 1.40 -10.11
CA ARG A 186 15.37 0.57 -9.40
C ARG A 186 15.27 0.89 -7.91
N ARG A 187 16.38 1.26 -7.27
CA ARG A 187 16.46 1.33 -5.80
C ARG A 187 16.88 2.66 -5.26
N SER A 188 17.59 3.51 -6.01
CA SER A 188 17.98 4.84 -5.53
C SER A 188 16.76 5.59 -5.02
N TYR A 189 16.96 6.21 -3.86
CA TYR A 189 15.97 7.04 -3.21
C TYR A 189 15.65 8.28 -4.03
N ASP A 190 16.67 9.00 -4.51
CA ASP A 190 16.57 10.36 -5.04
C ASP A 190 16.93 10.50 -6.52
N ILE A 191 17.52 9.47 -7.16
CA ILE A 191 17.85 9.51 -8.58
C ILE A 191 16.66 9.03 -9.42
N PRO A 192 16.00 9.91 -10.21
CA PRO A 192 14.93 9.51 -11.11
C PRO A 192 15.48 8.75 -12.33
N PRO A 193 14.67 7.89 -12.97
CA PRO A 193 15.00 7.35 -14.28
C PRO A 193 14.88 8.44 -15.36
N PRO A 194 15.34 8.18 -16.60
CA PRO A 194 15.12 9.11 -17.72
C PRO A 194 13.63 9.47 -17.87
N PRO A 195 13.29 10.73 -18.17
CA PRO A 195 11.90 11.15 -18.37
C PRO A 195 11.27 10.48 -19.58
N MET A 196 9.95 10.28 -19.56
CA MET A 196 9.19 9.85 -20.74
C MET A 196 8.92 11.04 -21.65
N ASP A 197 9.51 11.03 -22.85
CA ASP A 197 9.25 12.02 -23.90
C ASP A 197 7.98 11.70 -24.72
N GLU A 198 7.56 12.66 -25.58
CA GLU A 198 6.36 12.51 -26.42
C GLU A 198 6.48 11.45 -27.53
N GLY A 199 7.71 11.10 -27.92
CA GLY A 199 8.00 10.06 -28.91
C GLY A 199 8.01 8.64 -28.34
N HIS A 200 7.99 8.50 -27.01
CA HIS A 200 7.98 7.21 -26.35
C HIS A 200 6.72 6.40 -26.70
N LEU A 201 6.89 5.09 -26.95
CA LEU A 201 5.84 4.17 -27.40
C LEU A 201 4.57 4.23 -26.55
N PHE A 202 4.73 4.38 -25.23
CA PHE A 202 3.64 4.39 -24.26
C PHE A 202 3.18 5.80 -23.83
N TYR A 203 3.76 6.88 -24.38
CA TYR A 203 3.45 8.25 -23.94
C TYR A 203 1.96 8.58 -24.10
N LYS A 204 1.37 8.32 -25.26
CA LYS A 204 -0.04 8.66 -25.51
C LYS A 204 -1.01 7.88 -24.61
N VAL A 205 -0.73 6.61 -24.34
CA VAL A 205 -1.61 5.75 -23.52
C VAL A 205 -1.47 5.98 -22.02
N ILE A 206 -0.42 6.68 -21.58
CA ILE A 206 -0.19 7.04 -20.18
C ILE A 206 -0.45 8.54 -19.98
N SER A 207 0.36 9.40 -20.59
CA SER A 207 0.40 10.85 -20.34
C SER A 207 -0.77 11.63 -20.93
N LYS A 208 -1.53 11.04 -21.86
CA LYS A 208 -2.76 11.64 -22.44
C LYS A 208 -4.05 10.91 -22.02
N GLU A 209 -3.98 10.02 -21.02
CA GLU A 209 -5.15 9.31 -20.53
C GLU A 209 -6.06 10.23 -19.70
N ARG A 210 -7.37 10.24 -20.00
CA ARG A 210 -8.41 11.02 -19.31
C ARG A 210 -8.43 10.94 -17.78
N ARG A 211 -7.99 9.83 -17.17
CA ARG A 211 -7.92 9.62 -15.71
C ARG A 211 -6.92 10.57 -15.05
N TYR A 212 -6.02 11.16 -15.84
CA TYR A 212 -5.08 12.17 -15.40
C TYR A 212 -5.46 13.60 -15.85
N ALA A 213 -6.55 13.78 -16.59
CA ALA A 213 -6.94 15.08 -17.15
C ALA A 213 -7.29 16.14 -16.08
N GLY A 214 -7.65 15.70 -14.87
CA GLY A 214 -7.96 16.60 -13.74
C GLY A 214 -6.75 17.03 -12.91
N LEU A 215 -5.53 16.56 -13.23
CA LEU A 215 -4.32 16.97 -12.52
C LEU A 215 -3.97 18.41 -12.88
N LYS A 216 -3.44 19.16 -11.91
CA LYS A 216 -2.94 20.51 -12.16
C LYS A 216 -1.68 20.45 -13.05
N PRO A 217 -1.39 21.52 -13.82
CA PRO A 217 -0.11 21.63 -14.52
C PRO A 217 1.06 21.36 -13.58
N GLY A 218 1.97 20.46 -13.98
CA GLY A 218 3.13 20.04 -13.20
C GLY A 218 2.90 18.88 -12.21
N GLU A 219 1.66 18.44 -11.97
CA GLU A 219 1.40 17.29 -11.09
C GLU A 219 1.62 15.94 -11.78
N LEU A 220 1.46 15.87 -13.11
CA LEU A 220 1.68 14.64 -13.89
C LEU A 220 3.19 14.46 -14.14
N PRO A 221 3.87 13.48 -13.51
CA PRO A 221 5.30 13.31 -13.66
C PRO A 221 5.65 12.63 -14.99
N ALA A 222 6.73 13.08 -15.65
CA ALA A 222 7.33 12.35 -16.77
C ALA A 222 8.21 11.17 -16.29
N CYS A 223 8.70 11.24 -15.05
CA CYS A 223 9.43 10.20 -14.33
C CYS A 223 9.41 10.53 -12.83
N GLU A 224 9.65 9.53 -11.98
CA GLU A 224 9.72 9.73 -10.52
C GLU A 224 10.95 8.99 -9.95
N SER A 225 11.66 9.62 -9.03
CA SER A 225 12.46 8.93 -8.01
C SER A 225 11.56 8.26 -6.97
N LEU A 226 12.13 7.48 -6.05
CA LEU A 226 11.35 7.00 -4.89
C LEU A 226 10.94 8.19 -4.01
N LYS A 227 11.83 9.18 -3.84
CA LYS A 227 11.55 10.44 -3.13
C LYS A 227 10.37 11.18 -3.72
N ASP A 228 10.29 11.32 -5.05
CA ASP A 228 9.17 12.00 -5.72
C ASP A 228 7.85 11.24 -5.52
N THR A 229 7.91 9.91 -5.66
CA THR A 229 6.77 9.01 -5.40
C THR A 229 6.22 9.22 -3.99
N ILE A 230 7.10 9.31 -2.99
CA ILE A 230 6.73 9.57 -1.59
C ILE A 230 6.17 10.98 -1.44
N ALA A 231 6.82 11.98 -2.03
CA ALA A 231 6.42 13.38 -1.94
C ALA A 231 4.99 13.63 -2.46
N ARG A 232 4.54 12.89 -3.47
CA ARG A 232 3.14 12.96 -3.95
C ARG A 232 2.16 12.03 -3.25
N ALA A 233 2.63 10.93 -2.66
CA ALA A 233 1.79 9.98 -1.91
C ALA A 233 1.49 10.46 -0.48
N LEU A 234 2.46 11.07 0.19
CA LEU A 234 2.36 11.46 1.60
C LEU A 234 1.29 12.54 1.88
N PRO A 235 1.08 13.55 1.03
CA PRO A 235 -0.06 14.47 1.19
C PRO A 235 -1.40 13.73 1.23
N PHE A 236 -1.61 12.73 0.36
CA PHE A 236 -2.84 11.94 0.37
C PHE A 236 -2.98 11.11 1.66
N TRP A 237 -1.86 10.56 2.16
CA TRP A 237 -1.86 9.90 3.46
C TRP A 237 -2.28 10.86 4.59
N ASN A 238 -1.68 12.04 4.66
CA ASN A 238 -1.93 13.02 5.73
C ASN A 238 -3.33 13.63 5.68
N ASP A 239 -3.82 13.94 4.47
CA ASP A 239 -5.04 14.71 4.29
C ASP A 239 -6.30 13.82 4.23
N GLU A 240 -6.17 12.57 3.77
CA GLU A 240 -7.32 11.67 3.55
C GLU A 240 -7.27 10.42 4.43
N ILE A 241 -6.16 9.67 4.43
CA ILE A 241 -6.11 8.35 5.07
C ILE A 241 -5.95 8.47 6.59
N ALA A 242 -4.96 9.22 7.06
CA ALA A 242 -4.64 9.39 8.47
C ALA A 242 -5.83 9.93 9.29
N PRO A 243 -6.61 10.93 8.83
CA PRO A 243 -7.80 11.38 9.53
C PRO A 243 -8.87 10.30 9.67
N LYS A 244 -9.07 9.44 8.65
CA LYS A 244 -10.01 8.31 8.75
C LYS A 244 -9.57 7.29 9.79
N ILE A 245 -8.29 6.95 9.82
CA ILE A 245 -7.75 6.04 10.83
C ILE A 245 -7.98 6.62 12.24
N LYS A 246 -7.68 7.92 12.45
CA LYS A 246 -7.90 8.62 13.73
C LYS A 246 -9.38 8.74 14.12
N GLN A 247 -10.30 8.68 13.16
CA GLN A 247 -11.74 8.62 13.41
C GLN A 247 -12.21 7.22 13.85
N GLY A 248 -11.31 6.23 13.89
CA GLY A 248 -11.61 4.86 14.26
C GLY A 248 -11.90 3.94 13.08
N ASN A 249 -11.83 4.43 11.83
CA ASN A 249 -12.08 3.60 10.66
C ASN A 249 -10.97 2.54 10.50
N ARG A 250 -11.39 1.33 10.20
CA ARG A 250 -10.54 0.21 9.78
C ARG A 250 -10.27 0.36 8.29
N VAL A 251 -9.01 0.60 7.94
CA VAL A 251 -8.62 0.98 6.57
C VAL A 251 -7.84 -0.15 5.92
N LEU A 252 -8.12 -0.43 4.64
CA LEU A 252 -7.22 -1.19 3.78
C LEU A 252 -6.77 -0.41 2.55
N ILE A 253 -5.47 -0.48 2.25
CA ILE A 253 -4.84 0.16 1.09
C ILE A 253 -4.30 -0.92 0.15
N ALA A 254 -4.91 -1.07 -1.04
CA ALA A 254 -4.41 -1.93 -2.10
C ALA A 254 -3.63 -1.09 -3.13
N ALA A 255 -2.31 -1.19 -3.17
CA ALA A 255 -1.47 -0.34 -4.01
C ALA A 255 -0.24 -1.09 -4.56
N HIS A 256 0.88 -0.40 -4.71
CA HIS A 256 2.07 -0.86 -5.42
C HIS A 256 3.31 -0.87 -4.53
N GLY A 257 4.40 -1.47 -5.02
CA GLY A 257 5.61 -1.63 -4.24
C GLY A 257 6.18 -0.30 -3.75
N ASN A 258 6.46 0.66 -4.65
CA ASN A 258 7.12 1.90 -4.24
C ASN A 258 6.19 2.90 -3.56
N SER A 259 4.90 2.92 -3.89
CA SER A 259 3.94 3.78 -3.18
C SER A 259 3.73 3.30 -1.74
N LEU A 260 3.60 1.99 -1.51
CA LEU A 260 3.48 1.44 -0.15
C LEU A 260 4.79 1.59 0.64
N ARG A 261 5.96 1.41 0.02
CA ARG A 261 7.26 1.73 0.66
C ARG A 261 7.27 3.16 1.21
N GLY A 262 6.67 4.11 0.50
CA GLY A 262 6.55 5.47 0.99
C GLY A 262 5.77 5.61 2.28
N ILE A 263 4.63 4.93 2.36
CA ILE A 263 3.78 4.89 3.55
C ILE A 263 4.54 4.20 4.71
N VAL A 264 5.18 3.05 4.44
CA VAL A 264 5.97 2.32 5.44
C VAL A 264 7.13 3.17 5.98
N LYS A 265 7.88 3.85 5.09
CA LYS A 265 8.96 4.77 5.48
C LYS A 265 8.47 5.84 6.46
N HIS A 266 7.28 6.39 6.20
CA HIS A 266 6.69 7.43 7.04
C HIS A 266 6.21 6.89 8.40
N LEU A 267 5.52 5.74 8.40
CA LEU A 267 5.02 5.09 9.61
C LEU A 267 6.17 4.71 10.55
N GLU A 268 7.15 3.98 10.03
CA GLU A 268 8.28 3.44 10.81
C GLU A 268 9.43 4.43 11.01
N GLY A 269 9.40 5.60 10.37
CA GLY A 269 10.49 6.58 10.47
C GLY A 269 11.80 6.08 9.87
N MET A 270 11.74 5.29 8.79
CA MET A 270 12.92 4.67 8.19
C MET A 270 13.84 5.70 7.52
N SER A 271 15.15 5.44 7.60
CA SER A 271 16.16 6.15 6.82
C SER A 271 16.03 5.86 5.33
N ASP A 272 16.64 6.72 4.51
CA ASP A 272 16.65 6.56 3.06
C ASP A 272 17.39 5.28 2.65
N ALA A 273 18.43 4.89 3.39
CA ALA A 273 19.14 3.62 3.17
C ALA A 273 18.26 2.41 3.49
N ALA A 274 17.55 2.42 4.63
CA ALA A 274 16.74 1.29 5.06
C ALA A 274 15.56 1.02 4.10
N ILE A 275 14.94 2.07 3.55
CA ILE A 275 13.79 1.89 2.64
C ILE A 275 14.19 1.29 1.29
N MET A 276 15.45 1.47 0.84
CA MET A 276 15.94 0.88 -0.41
C MET A 276 16.04 -0.64 -0.34
N GLU A 277 16.24 -1.20 0.86
CA GLU A 277 16.38 -2.64 1.08
C GLU A 277 15.04 -3.34 1.40
N LEU A 278 14.02 -2.59 1.81
CA LEU A 278 12.70 -3.14 2.09
C LEU A 278 12.02 -3.61 0.79
N ASN A 279 11.74 -4.90 0.61
CA ASN A 279 10.85 -5.35 -0.48
C ASN A 279 9.53 -5.88 0.09
N LEU A 280 8.42 -5.37 -0.44
CA LEU A 280 7.09 -5.81 -0.03
C LEU A 280 6.64 -6.97 -0.94
N PRO A 281 6.23 -8.13 -0.38
CA PRO A 281 5.76 -9.27 -1.17
C PRO A 281 4.47 -8.93 -1.93
N THR A 282 4.20 -9.62 -3.04
CA THR A 282 2.97 -9.45 -3.82
C THR A 282 1.82 -10.25 -3.20
N GLY A 283 0.63 -9.65 -3.13
CA GLY A 283 -0.62 -10.31 -2.73
C GLY A 283 -0.74 -10.69 -1.24
N ILE A 284 0.30 -10.50 -0.43
CA ILE A 284 0.26 -10.78 1.01
C ILE A 284 -0.20 -9.52 1.76
N PRO A 285 -1.30 -9.58 2.53
CA PRO A 285 -1.72 -8.50 3.38
C PRO A 285 -0.75 -8.25 4.54
N ILE A 286 -0.49 -6.98 4.82
CA ILE A 286 0.41 -6.53 5.88
C ILE A 286 -0.40 -5.69 6.87
N VAL A 287 -0.41 -6.08 8.13
CA VAL A 287 -1.14 -5.42 9.21
C VAL A 287 -0.21 -4.54 10.03
N TYR A 288 -0.68 -3.34 10.31
CA TYR A 288 -0.13 -2.43 11.31
C TYR A 288 -1.13 -2.21 12.45
N GLU A 289 -0.62 -2.33 13.67
CA GLU A 289 -1.24 -1.76 14.87
C GLU A 289 -0.60 -0.41 15.14
N LEU A 290 -1.40 0.65 15.19
CA LEU A 290 -0.94 2.03 15.30
C LEU A 290 -1.49 2.68 16.59
N ASP A 291 -0.68 3.52 17.24
CA ASP A 291 -1.13 4.38 18.34
C ASP A 291 -1.92 5.62 17.85
N ASP A 292 -2.39 6.47 18.76
CA ASP A 292 -3.13 7.70 18.44
C ASP A 292 -2.32 8.70 17.57
N ASN A 293 -0.98 8.58 17.56
CA ASN A 293 -0.08 9.36 16.71
C ASN A 293 0.22 8.68 15.37
N LEU A 294 -0.46 7.58 15.08
CA LEU A 294 -0.27 6.72 13.92
C LEU A 294 1.15 6.11 13.83
N LYS A 295 1.78 5.86 14.99
CA LYS A 295 3.05 5.15 15.07
C LYS A 295 2.83 3.66 15.31
N PRO A 296 3.55 2.78 14.58
CA PRO A 296 3.47 1.34 14.82
C PRO A 296 3.82 0.99 16.27
N THR A 297 2.94 0.25 16.94
CA THR A 297 3.17 -0.25 18.31
C THR A 297 3.86 -1.61 18.32
N LYS A 298 3.85 -2.29 17.17
CA LYS A 298 4.48 -3.59 16.91
C LYS A 298 5.09 -3.61 15.50
N PRO A 299 6.02 -4.53 15.20
CA PRO A 299 6.45 -4.78 13.83
C PRO A 299 5.28 -5.12 12.92
N MET A 300 5.40 -4.77 11.63
CA MET A 300 4.40 -5.15 10.63
C MET A 300 4.20 -6.67 10.60
N GLN A 301 2.95 -7.12 10.47
CA GLN A 301 2.60 -8.55 10.48
C GLN A 301 2.06 -8.97 9.11
N PHE A 302 2.53 -10.10 8.59
CA PHE A 302 2.03 -10.66 7.33
C PHE A 302 0.89 -11.63 7.60
N LEU A 303 -0.22 -11.50 6.89
CA LEU A 303 -1.34 -12.45 6.95
C LEU A 303 -1.18 -13.53 5.88
N GLY A 304 -1.31 -14.79 6.29
CA GLY A 304 -1.25 -15.96 5.42
C GLY A 304 -0.74 -17.17 6.19
N ASP A 305 -0.76 -18.34 5.55
CA ASP A 305 -0.11 -19.53 6.10
C ASP A 305 1.41 -19.32 6.20
N GLU A 306 2.03 -19.96 7.20
CA GLU A 306 3.44 -19.79 7.51
C GLU A 306 4.35 -20.07 6.31
N GLU A 307 3.99 -21.06 5.49
CA GLU A 307 4.78 -21.44 4.33
C GLU A 307 4.74 -20.37 3.23
N THR A 308 3.56 -19.81 2.94
CA THR A 308 3.39 -18.70 1.99
C THR A 308 4.16 -17.48 2.45
N VAL A 309 4.06 -17.09 3.73
CA VAL A 309 4.78 -15.92 4.27
C VAL A 309 6.29 -16.16 4.18
N ARG A 310 6.78 -17.34 4.59
CA ARG A 310 8.20 -17.70 4.50
C ARG A 310 8.72 -17.64 3.06
N LYS A 311 8.04 -18.30 2.12
CA LYS A 311 8.41 -18.32 0.70
C LYS A 311 8.44 -16.92 0.10
N ALA A 312 7.46 -16.09 0.44
CA ALA A 312 7.41 -14.73 -0.06
C ALA A 312 8.52 -13.86 0.52
N MET A 313 8.90 -14.06 1.78
CA MET A 313 10.03 -13.37 2.39
C MET A 313 11.36 -13.79 1.79
N GLU A 314 11.53 -15.08 1.48
CA GLU A 314 12.69 -15.60 0.74
C GLU A 314 12.77 -15.04 -0.68
N ALA A 315 11.64 -15.01 -1.41
CA ALA A 315 11.57 -14.43 -2.75
C ALA A 315 11.89 -12.93 -2.76
N VAL A 316 11.40 -12.19 -1.76
CA VAL A 316 11.73 -10.79 -1.50
C VAL A 316 13.23 -10.61 -1.28
N ALA A 317 13.85 -11.44 -0.43
CA ALA A 317 15.28 -11.37 -0.15
C ALA A 317 16.11 -11.73 -1.39
N ALA A 318 15.65 -12.67 -2.22
CA ALA A 318 16.29 -13.05 -3.47
C ALA A 318 16.23 -11.95 -4.53
N GLN A 319 15.12 -11.20 -4.64
CA GLN A 319 15.04 -9.99 -5.48
C GLN A 319 15.99 -8.88 -5.00
N GLY A 320 16.37 -8.94 -3.72
CA GLY A 320 17.38 -8.15 -3.01
C GLY A 320 18.81 -8.38 -3.49
N LYS A 321 19.16 -9.63 -3.79
CA LYS A 321 20.48 -10.04 -4.28
C LYS A 321 20.57 -9.76 -5.79
N SER A 322 21.77 -9.42 -6.28
CA SER A 322 22.02 -9.24 -7.72
C SER A 322 21.51 -10.46 -8.51
N LEU A 323 21.17 -10.27 -9.79
CA LEU A 323 20.86 -11.34 -10.74
C LEU A 323 22.07 -12.27 -10.88
N PHE A 324 22.29 -13.16 -9.91
CA PHE A 324 23.19 -14.29 -10.04
C PHE A 324 22.52 -15.31 -10.95
N LEU A 325 22.55 -15.03 -12.26
CA LEU A 325 22.52 -16.09 -13.25
C LEU A 325 23.95 -16.62 -13.36
N THR A 326 24.29 -17.63 -12.57
CA THR A 326 25.32 -18.56 -13.02
C THR A 326 24.75 -19.28 -14.24
N PRO A 327 25.43 -19.29 -15.40
CA PRO A 327 24.99 -20.10 -16.53
C PRO A 327 24.92 -21.56 -16.09
N ASN A 328 23.76 -22.18 -16.32
CA ASN A 328 23.51 -23.58 -15.99
C ASN A 328 24.52 -24.48 -16.74
N PRO A 329 25.45 -25.18 -16.07
CA PRO A 329 26.44 -26.02 -16.72
C PRO A 329 25.88 -27.42 -16.99
N GLN A 330 24.70 -27.53 -17.63
CA GLN A 330 24.14 -28.83 -18.05
C GLN A 330 23.32 -28.76 -19.35
N LYS A 331 23.79 -28.00 -20.34
CA LYS A 331 23.50 -28.32 -21.75
C LYS A 331 24.79 -28.21 -22.55
N GLY A 332 25.53 -29.30 -22.58
CA GLY A 332 26.56 -29.49 -23.59
C GLY A 332 25.87 -29.57 -24.95
N VAL A 333 26.11 -28.57 -25.80
CA VAL A 333 26.05 -28.72 -27.25
C VAL A 333 27.23 -27.94 -27.80
N ALA A 334 28.30 -28.66 -28.09
CA ALA A 334 29.27 -28.19 -29.05
C ALA A 334 28.60 -28.27 -30.42
N GLU A 335 28.45 -27.14 -31.10
CA GLU A 335 28.46 -27.12 -32.57
C GLU A 335 28.72 -25.68 -33.04
N ASN A 336 29.89 -25.52 -33.66
CA ASN A 336 30.28 -24.35 -34.42
C ASN A 336 29.33 -24.16 -35.59
N PHE A 337 28.70 -22.99 -35.76
CA PHE A 337 28.30 -22.52 -37.08
C PHE A 337 28.41 -20.99 -37.18
N SER A 338 29.05 -20.56 -38.27
CA SER A 338 29.44 -19.20 -38.56
C SER A 338 28.25 -18.27 -38.75
N ALA A 339 28.38 -17.06 -38.20
CA ALA A 339 27.49 -15.96 -38.48
C ALA A 339 27.68 -15.50 -39.94
N GLY A 340 26.67 -15.69 -40.79
CA GLY A 340 26.66 -15.07 -42.09
C GLY A 340 25.79 -15.70 -43.17
N THR A 341 24.49 -15.92 -42.94
CA THR A 341 23.55 -16.11 -44.09
C THR A 341 22.05 -15.92 -43.83
N ALA A 342 21.55 -15.87 -42.59
CA ALA A 342 20.10 -15.82 -42.36
C ALA A 342 19.44 -14.42 -42.48
N ALA A 343 20.22 -13.34 -42.51
CA ALA A 343 19.68 -11.97 -42.61
C ALA A 343 19.41 -11.48 -44.05
N ARG A 344 19.74 -12.29 -45.08
CA ARG A 344 19.54 -11.92 -46.50
C ARG A 344 18.33 -12.59 -47.17
N GLU A 345 17.64 -13.50 -46.50
CA GLU A 345 16.58 -14.29 -47.13
C GLU A 345 15.15 -13.88 -46.75
N LEU A 346 14.97 -13.11 -45.67
CA LEU A 346 13.65 -12.59 -45.31
C LEU A 346 13.23 -11.35 -46.13
N ASN A 347 14.18 -10.62 -46.73
CA ASN A 347 13.90 -9.36 -47.44
C ASN A 347 13.71 -9.51 -48.96
N ARG A 348 13.67 -10.75 -49.49
CA ARG A 348 13.48 -11.02 -50.93
C ARG A 348 12.08 -11.55 -51.28
N LYS A 349 11.26 -11.92 -50.28
CA LYS A 349 9.89 -12.44 -50.47
C LYS A 349 8.76 -11.40 -50.41
N LEU A 350 9.07 -10.13 -50.14
CA LEU A 350 8.06 -9.05 -50.08
C LEU A 350 8.08 -8.07 -51.26
N LEU A 351 8.93 -8.29 -52.28
CA LEU A 351 9.14 -7.33 -53.39
C LEU A 351 9.03 -7.92 -54.80
N ARG A 352 8.53 -9.15 -54.99
CA ARG A 352 8.25 -9.70 -56.34
C ARG A 352 6.97 -10.51 -56.35
N GLY A 353 5.87 -9.84 -56.68
CA GLY A 353 4.56 -10.46 -56.83
C GLY A 353 3.55 -9.51 -57.47
N THR A 354 3.95 -8.77 -58.50
CA THR A 354 3.00 -8.05 -59.36
C THR A 354 3.50 -8.12 -60.80
N ILE A 355 2.56 -8.46 -61.70
CA ILE A 355 2.46 -8.16 -63.15
C ILE A 355 2.73 -9.32 -64.17
N ARG A 356 1.69 -9.51 -65.01
CA ARG A 356 1.49 -10.25 -66.30
C ARG A 356 1.09 -11.73 -66.21
N GLY A 357 -0.04 -12.23 -66.75
CA GLY A 357 -1.15 -11.65 -67.54
C GLY A 357 -1.37 -12.44 -68.84
N THR A 358 -2.60 -12.95 -69.08
CA THR A 358 -3.21 -13.27 -70.41
C THR A 358 -4.75 -13.41 -70.23
N GLY A 359 -5.55 -12.61 -70.95
CA GLY A 359 -7.04 -12.63 -70.96
C GLY A 359 -7.63 -13.58 -72.03
N PRO A 360 -8.78 -13.30 -72.69
CA PRO A 360 -9.91 -12.40 -72.38
C PRO A 360 -11.27 -13.15 -72.32
N GLU A 361 -12.39 -12.42 -72.48
CA GLU A 361 -13.83 -12.84 -72.44
C GLU A 361 -14.45 -12.77 -71.03
N GLY A 362 -15.59 -12.12 -70.78
CA GLY A 362 -16.53 -11.37 -71.59
C GLY A 362 -17.78 -11.10 -70.73
N GLY A 363 -18.23 -9.85 -70.68
CA GLY A 363 -19.64 -9.48 -70.46
C GLY A 363 -20.20 -9.36 -69.03
N VAL A 364 -20.84 -8.19 -68.78
CA VAL A 364 -22.23 -8.02 -68.27
C VAL A 364 -22.45 -8.45 -66.79
N LEU A 365 -23.12 -7.77 -65.84
CA LEU A 365 -23.93 -6.55 -65.68
C LEU A 365 -24.53 -6.67 -64.25
N VAL A 366 -24.57 -5.59 -63.45
CA VAL A 366 -25.59 -5.23 -62.39
C VAL A 366 -25.85 -6.26 -61.25
N MET A 367 -25.88 -5.95 -59.95
CA MET A 367 -26.31 -4.82 -59.11
C MET A 367 -25.34 -4.56 -57.96
#